data_AF-A0A0M6ZH28-F1
#
_entry.id   AF-A0A0M6ZH28-F1
#
_cell.length_a   1.000
_cell.length_b   1.000
_cell.length_c   1.000
_cell.angle_alpha   90.00
_cell.angle_beta   90.00
_cell.angle_gamma   90.00
#
_symmetry.space_group_name_H-M   'P 1'
#
loop_
_entity.id
_entity.type
_entity.pdbx_description
1 polymer ?
#
loop_
_entity_poly.entity_id
_entity_poly.type
_entity_poly.pdbx_seq_one_letter_code
_entity_poly.pdbx_strand_id
1 'polypeptide(L)'
;MKNSGTARIFLGLNAAFSLITGANLLFLPGFSAEILFLDTAGWQNLSLCILGAGLIVFALDLTLMATDRFVAKGQVLLITAMDTGWVLASILLLAFGSQLFSGTGQAVIVAVAVFVAVFAIGQYLGARDIVVPLSQATVKSSGDKLLAKVSRTVDAPRNVVWKVMTDHPRYADVADNISKVEVVAGNGEGMQRRCYGPKGENWLETCDLFDEGHAFGFRIHTEADDYPYPISKLHGAWSVVPQENGSTFTIDIEATPKGNLLMRTLFKTAAKRQFKAVLADLADAWADRMEREARA
;
A
#
# COMPACT_ATOMS: atom_id res chain seq x y z
N MET A 1 -5.47 -5.94 -10.44
CA MET A 1 -4.02 -6.10 -10.16
C MET A 1 -3.76 -7.33 -9.29
N LYS A 2 -3.35 -8.46 -9.87
CA LYS A 2 -3.21 -9.76 -9.16
C LYS A 2 -1.76 -10.14 -8.75
N ASN A 3 -0.75 -9.36 -9.14
CA ASN A 3 0.58 -9.96 -9.35
C ASN A 3 1.64 -9.69 -8.25
N SER A 4 1.28 -9.09 -7.10
CA SER A 4 2.17 -9.06 -5.93
C SER A 4 1.80 -10.09 -4.85
N GLY A 5 0.75 -10.90 -5.08
CA GLY A 5 0.21 -11.84 -4.11
C GLY A 5 1.27 -12.83 -3.61
N THR A 6 2.00 -13.47 -4.53
CA THR A 6 3.06 -14.45 -4.20
C THR A 6 4.16 -13.82 -3.34
N ALA A 7 4.70 -12.67 -3.76
CA ALA A 7 5.74 -11.99 -2.99
C ALA A 7 5.26 -11.65 -1.57
N ARG A 8 4.04 -11.13 -1.44
CA ARG A 8 3.46 -10.77 -0.14
C ARG A 8 3.21 -11.98 0.76
N ILE A 9 2.80 -13.12 0.20
CA ILE A 9 2.64 -14.38 0.95
C ILE A 9 4.00 -14.81 1.52
N PHE A 10 5.05 -14.88 0.70
CA PHE A 10 6.37 -15.31 1.18
C PHE A 10 7.03 -14.31 2.12
N LEU A 11 6.81 -12.99 1.95
CA LEU A 11 7.22 -11.98 2.93
C LEU A 11 6.49 -12.20 4.27
N GLY A 12 5.18 -12.49 4.25
CA GLY A 12 4.40 -12.76 5.46
C GLY A 12 4.80 -14.05 6.17
N LEU A 13 5.08 -15.12 5.42
CA LEU A 13 5.60 -16.38 5.98
C LEU A 13 6.98 -16.18 6.61
N ASN A 14 7.88 -15.45 5.94
CA ASN A 14 9.19 -15.12 6.48
C ASN A 14 9.06 -14.27 7.76
N ALA A 15 8.19 -13.26 7.75
CA ALA A 15 7.90 -12.45 8.93
C ALA A 15 7.44 -13.30 10.12
N ALA A 16 6.49 -14.22 9.91
CA ALA A 16 6.00 -15.11 10.96
C ALA A 16 7.11 -16.02 11.50
N PHE A 17 7.92 -16.60 10.61
CA PHE A 17 9.03 -17.46 10.97
C PHE A 17 10.12 -16.71 11.75
N SER A 18 10.53 -15.53 11.27
CA SER A 18 11.48 -14.65 11.97
C SER A 18 10.95 -14.19 13.32
N LEU A 19 9.66 -13.90 13.44
CA LEU A 19 9.04 -13.50 14.71
C LEU A 19 9.06 -14.63 15.74
N ILE A 20 8.67 -15.85 15.33
CA ILE A 20 8.68 -17.03 16.22
C ILE A 20 10.11 -17.36 16.66
N THR A 21 11.04 -17.40 15.70
CA THR A 21 12.46 -17.66 15.98
C THR A 21 13.04 -16.57 16.87
N GLY A 22 12.79 -15.31 16.56
CA GLY A 22 13.30 -14.17 17.31
C GLY A 22 12.75 -14.11 18.74
N ALA A 23 11.46 -14.38 18.93
CA ALA A 23 10.85 -14.48 20.25
C ALA A 23 11.44 -15.63 21.07
N ASN A 24 11.67 -16.80 20.45
CA ASN A 24 12.32 -17.92 21.14
C ASN A 24 13.73 -17.56 21.61
N LEU A 25 14.55 -16.95 20.75
CA LEU A 25 15.90 -16.52 21.10
C LEU A 25 15.94 -15.39 22.14
N LEU A 26 14.94 -14.50 22.14
CA LEU A 26 14.89 -13.37 23.07
C LEU A 26 14.39 -13.77 24.46
N PHE A 27 13.37 -14.63 24.54
CA PHE A 27 12.74 -14.99 25.82
C PHE A 27 13.30 -16.28 26.42
N LEU A 28 13.85 -17.18 25.61
CA LEU A 28 14.42 -18.47 26.03
C LEU A 28 15.87 -18.65 25.53
N PRO A 29 16.77 -17.66 25.75
CA PRO A 29 18.14 -17.73 25.23
C PRO A 29 18.94 -18.90 25.82
N GLY A 30 18.77 -19.20 27.11
CA GLY A 30 19.51 -20.29 27.77
C GLY A 30 19.14 -21.67 27.21
N PHE A 31 17.84 -21.95 27.09
CA PHE A 31 17.35 -23.18 26.46
C PHE A 31 17.84 -23.32 25.01
N SER A 32 17.82 -22.21 24.26
CA SER A 32 18.32 -22.19 22.89
C SER A 32 19.83 -22.45 22.83
N ALA A 33 20.60 -21.88 23.77
CA ALA A 33 22.05 -22.08 23.84
C ALA A 33 22.42 -23.53 24.16
N GLU A 34 21.70 -24.17 25.09
CA GLU A 34 21.89 -25.59 25.45
C GLU A 34 21.62 -26.53 24.27
N ILE A 35 20.65 -26.21 23.42
CA ILE A 35 20.38 -26.99 22.20
C ILE A 35 21.44 -26.73 21.13
N LEU A 36 21.82 -25.46 20.92
CA LEU A 36 22.65 -25.04 19.80
C LEU A 36 24.12 -25.36 19.99
N PHE A 37 24.69 -25.06 21.16
CA PHE A 37 26.13 -25.09 21.39
C PHE A 37 26.58 -26.38 22.08
N LEU A 38 27.83 -26.78 21.83
CA LEU A 38 28.44 -27.92 22.52
C LEU A 38 28.76 -27.56 23.98
N ASP A 39 29.32 -26.37 24.19
CA ASP A 39 29.63 -25.81 25.50
C ASP A 39 28.97 -24.44 25.65
N THR A 40 28.25 -24.25 26.75
CA THR A 40 27.56 -22.99 27.02
C THR A 40 28.51 -21.96 27.64
N ALA A 41 28.62 -20.79 27.03
CA ALA A 41 29.40 -19.66 27.52
C ALA A 41 28.50 -18.44 27.78
N GLY A 42 28.86 -17.61 28.76
CA GLY A 42 28.02 -16.47 29.18
C GLY A 42 27.69 -15.46 28.07
N TRP A 43 28.55 -15.33 27.06
CA TRP A 43 28.32 -14.42 25.92
C TRP A 43 27.23 -14.92 24.97
N GLN A 44 27.00 -16.24 24.88
CA GLN A 44 26.06 -16.82 23.92
C GLN A 44 24.61 -16.38 24.20
N ASN A 45 24.21 -16.35 25.46
CA ASN A 45 22.87 -15.87 25.84
C ASN A 45 22.62 -14.44 25.37
N LEU A 46 23.61 -13.55 25.57
CA LEU A 46 23.51 -12.17 25.11
C LEU A 46 23.47 -12.09 23.58
N SER A 47 24.32 -12.85 22.88
CA SER A 47 24.32 -12.90 21.41
C SER A 47 22.99 -13.41 20.84
N LEU A 48 22.40 -14.45 21.44
CA LEU A 48 21.09 -14.95 21.03
C LEU A 48 19.98 -13.93 21.29
N CYS A 49 20.00 -13.23 22.43
CA CYS A 49 19.04 -12.14 22.68
C CYS A 49 19.16 -11.02 21.64
N ILE A 50 20.38 -10.60 21.30
CA ILE A 50 20.63 -9.56 20.28
C ILE A 50 20.10 -10.03 18.92
N LEU A 51 20.41 -11.28 18.55
CA LEU A 51 19.91 -11.89 17.31
C LEU A 51 18.38 -11.95 17.30
N GLY A 52 17.77 -12.36 18.42
CA GLY A 52 16.33 -12.45 18.58
C GLY A 52 15.64 -11.09 18.43
N ALA A 53 16.18 -10.05 19.07
CA ALA A 53 15.70 -8.68 18.91
C ALA A 53 15.82 -8.19 17.45
N GLY A 54 16.94 -8.49 16.78
CA GLY A 54 17.14 -8.18 15.36
C GLY A 54 16.11 -8.87 14.46
N LEU A 55 15.82 -10.15 14.70
CA LEU A 55 14.82 -10.92 13.96
C LEU A 55 13.39 -10.39 14.18
N ILE A 56 13.06 -9.90 15.37
CA ILE A 56 11.77 -9.27 15.63
C ILE A 56 11.63 -7.96 14.84
N VAL A 57 12.66 -7.10 14.85
CA VAL A 57 12.66 -5.86 14.06
C VAL A 57 12.51 -6.17 12.57
N PHE A 58 13.26 -7.15 12.07
CA PHE A 58 13.16 -7.63 10.70
C PHE A 58 11.74 -8.14 10.37
N ALA A 59 11.15 -8.96 11.24
CA ALA A 59 9.79 -9.47 11.07
C ALA A 59 8.73 -8.37 11.00
N LEU A 60 8.88 -7.30 11.80
CA LEU A 60 7.99 -6.14 11.76
C LEU A 60 8.08 -5.42 10.41
N ASP A 61 9.29 -5.19 9.90
CA ASP A 61 9.49 -4.57 8.58
C ASP A 61 8.88 -5.43 7.46
N LEU A 62 9.13 -6.75 7.48
CA LEU A 62 8.52 -7.67 6.53
C LEU A 62 6.99 -7.69 6.61
N THR A 63 6.41 -7.56 7.81
CA THR A 63 4.95 -7.47 8.00
C THR A 63 4.39 -6.19 7.37
N LEU A 64 5.09 -5.06 7.52
CA LEU A 64 4.72 -3.80 6.88
C LEU A 64 4.79 -3.92 5.36
N MET A 65 5.83 -4.57 4.82
CA MET A 65 5.96 -4.83 3.38
C MET A 65 4.89 -5.80 2.85
N ALA A 66 4.63 -6.91 3.56
CA ALA A 66 3.64 -7.92 3.18
C ALA A 66 2.21 -7.35 3.16
N THR A 67 1.94 -6.31 3.94
CA THR A 67 0.65 -5.61 3.93
C THR A 67 0.58 -4.51 2.85
N ASP A 68 1.70 -4.17 2.19
CA ASP A 68 1.72 -3.10 1.18
C ASP A 68 1.39 -3.64 -0.22
N ARG A 69 0.28 -3.16 -0.77
CA ARG A 69 -0.13 -3.48 -2.14
C ARG A 69 0.86 -2.93 -3.18
N PHE A 70 1.56 -1.84 -2.84
CA PHE A 70 2.49 -1.14 -3.72
C PHE A 70 3.97 -1.49 -3.43
N VAL A 71 4.24 -2.65 -2.83
CA VAL A 71 5.60 -3.11 -2.57
C VAL A 71 6.41 -3.09 -3.86
N ALA A 72 7.57 -2.43 -3.83
CA ALA A 72 8.42 -2.28 -4.99
C ALA A 72 9.27 -3.53 -5.19
N LYS A 73 9.49 -3.92 -6.46
CA LYS A 73 10.36 -5.05 -6.83
C LYS A 73 11.74 -4.96 -6.18
N GLY A 74 12.35 -3.78 -6.17
CA GLY A 74 13.67 -3.56 -5.57
C GLY A 74 13.70 -3.85 -4.07
N GLN A 75 12.63 -3.55 -3.33
CA GLN A 75 12.54 -3.85 -1.91
C GLN A 75 12.49 -5.36 -1.69
N VAL A 76 11.68 -6.09 -2.45
CA VAL A 76 11.59 -7.56 -2.34
C VAL A 76 12.93 -8.21 -2.69
N LEU A 77 13.61 -7.75 -3.74
CA LEU A 77 14.93 -8.26 -4.13
C LEU A 77 16.01 -7.99 -3.07
N LEU A 78 15.93 -6.87 -2.35
CA LEU A 78 16.85 -6.60 -1.24
C LEU A 78 16.66 -7.63 -0.12
N ILE A 79 15.41 -7.92 0.27
CA ILE A 79 15.11 -8.94 1.28
C ILE A 79 15.59 -10.32 0.81
N THR A 80 15.31 -10.68 -0.45
CA THR A 80 15.80 -11.93 -1.03
C THR A 80 17.32 -12.04 -0.99
N ALA A 81 18.05 -10.94 -1.23
CA ALA A 81 19.50 -10.91 -1.12
C ALA A 81 19.97 -11.09 0.33
N MET A 82 19.30 -10.47 1.30
CA MET A 82 19.59 -10.66 2.74
C MET A 82 19.34 -12.10 3.18
N ASP A 83 18.22 -12.70 2.79
CA ASP A 83 17.88 -14.10 3.10
C ASP A 83 18.89 -15.06 2.44
N THR A 84 19.29 -14.80 1.20
CA THR A 84 20.36 -15.56 0.52
C THR A 84 21.68 -15.42 1.28
N GLY A 85 22.03 -14.21 1.72
CA GLY A 85 23.19 -13.96 2.56
C GLY A 85 23.16 -14.75 3.87
N TRP A 86 21.99 -14.86 4.50
CA TRP A 86 21.80 -15.67 5.71
C TRP A 86 22.04 -17.16 5.47
N VAL A 87 21.53 -17.71 4.35
CA VAL A 87 21.77 -19.10 3.96
C VAL A 87 23.26 -19.36 3.72
N LEU A 88 23.94 -18.47 2.97
CA LEU A 88 25.37 -18.57 2.73
C LEU A 88 26.18 -18.47 4.03
N ALA A 89 25.81 -17.55 4.92
CA ALA A 89 26.44 -17.43 6.23
C ALA A 89 26.25 -18.70 7.07
N SER A 90 25.08 -19.36 6.99
CA SER A 90 24.83 -20.63 7.69
C SER A 90 25.72 -21.76 7.16
N ILE A 91 25.92 -21.83 5.83
CA ILE A 91 26.84 -22.79 5.20
C ILE A 91 28.28 -22.55 5.68
N LEU A 92 28.75 -21.30 5.63
CA LEU A 92 30.10 -20.95 6.08
C LEU A 92 30.28 -21.22 7.58
N LEU A 93 29.28 -20.91 8.39
CA LEU A 93 29.29 -21.16 9.83
C LEU A 93 29.44 -22.66 10.13
N LEU A 94 28.75 -23.53 9.39
CA LEU A 94 28.90 -24.97 9.57
C LEU A 94 30.21 -25.50 8.98
N ALA A 95 30.69 -24.97 7.85
CA ALA A 95 31.94 -25.41 7.24
C ALA A 95 33.18 -25.10 8.09
N PHE A 96 33.19 -23.97 8.81
CA PHE A 96 34.36 -23.49 9.56
C PHE A 96 34.17 -23.48 11.08
N GLY A 97 32.93 -23.56 11.55
CA GLY A 97 32.56 -23.42 12.96
C GLY A 97 31.73 -24.57 13.52
N SER A 98 31.54 -25.68 12.80
CA SER A 98 30.72 -26.82 13.26
C SER A 98 31.10 -27.33 14.65
N GLN A 99 32.38 -27.26 15.02
CA GLN A 99 32.91 -27.67 16.32
C GLN A 99 32.35 -26.87 17.50
N LEU A 100 31.78 -25.68 17.26
CA LEU A 100 31.14 -24.87 18.29
C LEU A 100 29.73 -25.35 18.62
N PHE A 101 29.12 -26.13 17.73
CA PHE A 101 27.71 -26.51 17.79
C PHE A 101 27.54 -27.99 18.12
N SER A 102 26.52 -28.30 18.90
CA SER A 102 26.09 -29.68 19.11
C SER A 102 25.57 -30.28 17.79
N GLY A 103 25.50 -31.61 17.69
CA GLY A 103 24.90 -32.26 16.51
C GLY A 103 23.45 -31.80 16.25
N THR A 104 22.66 -31.64 17.32
CA THR A 104 21.31 -31.08 17.25
C THR A 104 21.32 -29.63 16.80
N GLY A 105 22.26 -28.83 17.31
CA GLY A 105 22.42 -27.42 16.93
C GLY A 105 22.75 -27.24 15.45
N GLN A 106 23.65 -28.06 14.92
CA GLN A 106 23.95 -28.10 13.49
C GLN A 106 22.70 -28.43 12.67
N ALA A 107 21.91 -29.43 13.10
CA ALA A 107 20.65 -29.78 12.43
C ALA A 107 19.63 -28.63 12.47
N VAL A 108 19.52 -27.89 13.59
CA VAL A 108 18.67 -26.70 13.71
C VAL A 108 19.13 -25.60 12.74
N ILE A 109 20.43 -25.32 12.66
CA ILE A 109 20.98 -24.32 11.71
C ILE A 109 20.63 -24.71 10.27
N VAL A 110 20.82 -25.97 9.90
CA VAL A 110 20.46 -26.47 8.56
C VAL A 110 18.96 -26.32 8.30
N ALA A 111 18.11 -26.71 9.25
CA ALA A 111 16.66 -26.60 9.10
C ALA A 111 16.22 -25.14 8.89
N VAL A 112 16.72 -24.22 9.73
CA VAL A 112 16.47 -22.78 9.59
C VAL A 112 16.93 -22.27 8.22
N ALA A 113 18.14 -22.63 7.79
CA ALA A 113 18.66 -22.22 6.48
C ALA A 113 17.80 -22.74 5.32
N VAL A 114 17.26 -23.95 5.41
CA VAL A 114 16.34 -24.50 4.40
C VAL A 114 15.04 -23.70 4.33
N PHE A 115 14.42 -23.36 5.48
CA PHE A 115 13.22 -22.51 5.50
C PHE A 115 13.49 -21.13 4.89
N VAL A 116 14.58 -20.48 5.28
CA VAL A 116 14.98 -19.17 4.74
C VAL A 116 15.25 -19.26 3.22
N ALA A 117 15.87 -20.34 2.74
CA ALA A 117 16.07 -20.56 1.31
C ALA A 117 14.74 -20.70 0.55
N VAL A 118 13.75 -21.41 1.11
CA VAL A 118 12.40 -21.51 0.52
C VAL A 118 11.75 -20.13 0.44
N PHE A 119 11.89 -19.30 1.48
CA PHE A 119 11.38 -17.93 1.45
C PHE A 119 12.07 -17.08 0.39
N ALA A 120 13.41 -17.14 0.30
CA ALA A 120 14.17 -16.39 -0.70
C ALA A 120 13.75 -16.77 -2.14
N ILE A 121 13.57 -18.07 -2.42
CA ILE A 121 13.10 -18.55 -3.72
C ILE A 121 11.68 -18.03 -4.01
N GLY A 122 10.76 -18.16 -3.06
CA GLY A 122 9.38 -17.71 -3.21
C GLY A 122 9.26 -16.19 -3.38
N GLN A 123 10.04 -15.41 -2.64
CA GLN A 123 10.15 -13.96 -2.80
C GLN A 123 10.73 -13.60 -4.17
N TYR A 124 11.80 -14.26 -4.62
CA TYR A 124 12.40 -14.02 -5.93
C TYR A 124 11.40 -14.27 -7.07
N LEU A 125 10.71 -15.41 -7.03
CA LEU A 125 9.68 -15.76 -8.01
C LEU A 125 8.54 -14.73 -7.97
N GLY A 126 8.05 -14.39 -6.78
CA GLY A 126 7.02 -13.36 -6.62
C GLY A 126 7.46 -11.97 -7.10
N ALA A 127 8.74 -11.62 -6.94
CA ALA A 127 9.29 -10.34 -7.38
C ALA A 127 9.36 -10.21 -8.89
N ARG A 128 9.43 -11.32 -9.64
CA ARG A 128 9.42 -11.31 -11.10
C ARG A 128 8.07 -10.84 -11.66
N ASP A 129 7.00 -11.10 -10.94
CA ASP A 129 5.63 -10.77 -11.35
C ASP A 129 5.17 -9.38 -10.89
N ILE A 130 5.96 -8.68 -10.08
CA ILE A 130 5.66 -7.32 -9.65
C ILE A 130 5.77 -6.37 -10.85
N VAL A 131 4.62 -5.88 -11.30
CA VAL A 131 4.50 -4.86 -12.34
C VAL A 131 4.23 -3.50 -11.68
N VAL A 132 4.78 -2.44 -12.27
CA VAL A 132 4.49 -1.06 -11.87
C VAL A 132 2.98 -0.81 -12.04
N PRO A 133 2.28 -0.27 -11.03
CA PRO A 133 0.86 0.00 -11.15
C PRO A 133 0.61 1.01 -12.29
N LEU A 134 -0.43 0.77 -13.10
CA LEU A 134 -0.80 1.70 -14.17
C LEU A 134 -1.28 3.05 -13.59
N SER A 135 -2.05 2.98 -12.50
CA SER A 135 -2.45 4.15 -11.71
C SER A 135 -1.30 4.64 -10.84
N GLN A 136 -0.85 5.87 -11.07
CA GLN A 136 0.22 6.51 -10.33
C GLN A 136 -0.36 7.40 -9.23
N ALA A 137 -0.61 6.80 -8.06
CA ALA A 137 -1.14 7.51 -6.90
C ALA A 137 -0.03 8.03 -5.98
N THR A 138 -0.14 9.29 -5.56
CA THR A 138 0.76 9.95 -4.61
C THR A 138 -0.06 10.66 -3.55
N VAL A 139 0.40 10.60 -2.30
CA VAL A 139 -0.21 11.33 -1.18
C VAL A 139 0.91 12.02 -0.42
N LYS A 140 0.82 13.34 -0.31
CA LYS A 140 1.81 14.20 0.34
C LYS A 140 1.12 15.06 1.39
N SER A 141 1.83 15.33 2.49
CA SER A 141 1.42 16.34 3.46
C SER A 141 2.10 17.65 3.10
N SER A 142 1.34 18.74 3.01
CA SER A 142 1.87 20.09 2.79
C SER A 142 1.25 21.03 3.81
N GLY A 143 2.00 21.43 4.83
CA GLY A 143 1.47 22.19 5.95
C GLY A 143 0.35 21.44 6.67
N ASP A 144 -0.81 22.07 6.80
CA ASP A 144 -2.03 21.49 7.38
C ASP A 144 -2.83 20.63 6.38
N LYS A 145 -2.50 20.67 5.09
CA LYS A 145 -3.20 19.97 4.01
C LYS A 145 -2.62 18.58 3.73
N LEU A 146 -3.49 17.72 3.23
CA LEU A 146 -3.18 16.49 2.53
C LEU A 146 -3.47 16.72 1.04
N LEU A 147 -2.45 16.53 0.22
CA LEU A 147 -2.53 16.60 -1.23
C LEU A 147 -2.41 15.18 -1.76
N ALA A 148 -3.48 14.71 -2.38
CA ALA A 148 -3.52 13.39 -2.98
C ALA A 148 -3.74 13.53 -4.48
N LYS A 149 -2.94 12.85 -5.28
CA LYS A 149 -2.98 12.89 -6.73
C LYS A 149 -2.92 11.50 -7.28
N VAL A 150 -3.77 11.17 -8.25
CA VAL A 150 -3.64 9.96 -9.05
C VAL A 150 -3.78 10.30 -10.52
N SER A 151 -2.93 9.70 -11.35
CA SER A 151 -3.04 9.78 -12.81
C SER A 151 -3.01 8.40 -13.43
N ARG A 152 -3.78 8.22 -14.51
CA ARG A 152 -3.77 6.99 -15.31
C ARG A 152 -3.94 7.33 -16.79
N THR A 153 -3.09 6.72 -17.61
CA THR A 153 -3.24 6.73 -19.07
C THR A 153 -4.17 5.61 -19.47
N VAL A 154 -5.06 5.90 -20.42
CA VAL A 154 -6.09 4.98 -20.90
C VAL A 154 -6.09 4.95 -22.42
N ASP A 155 -6.42 3.79 -22.97
CA ASP A 155 -6.66 3.61 -24.40
C ASP A 155 -8.09 4.05 -24.76
N ALA A 156 -8.35 5.34 -24.59
CA ALA A 156 -9.61 5.97 -24.92
C ALA A 156 -9.36 7.42 -25.39
N PRO A 157 -10.08 7.89 -26.42
CA PRO A 157 -9.95 9.27 -26.88
C PRO A 157 -10.53 10.25 -25.85
N ARG A 158 -10.02 11.49 -25.84
CA ARG A 158 -10.35 12.52 -24.86
C ARG A 158 -11.85 12.75 -24.68
N ASN A 159 -12.62 12.73 -25.76
CA ASN A 159 -14.08 12.94 -25.72
C ASN A 159 -14.80 11.83 -24.93
N VAL A 160 -14.37 10.57 -25.06
CA VAL A 160 -14.91 9.45 -24.30
C VAL A 160 -14.50 9.57 -22.83
N VAL A 161 -13.22 9.83 -22.57
CA VAL A 161 -12.72 10.03 -21.20
C VAL A 161 -13.47 11.16 -20.50
N TRP A 162 -13.62 12.31 -21.17
CA TRP A 162 -14.36 13.46 -20.66
C TRP A 162 -15.81 13.10 -20.33
N LYS A 163 -16.52 12.47 -21.26
CA LYS A 163 -17.91 12.04 -21.07
C LYS A 163 -18.07 11.11 -19.86
N VAL A 164 -17.13 10.17 -19.65
CA VAL A 164 -17.15 9.27 -18.49
C VAL A 164 -16.88 10.02 -17.19
N MET A 165 -15.94 10.96 -17.17
CA MET A 165 -15.60 11.72 -15.96
C MET A 165 -16.73 12.67 -15.56
N THR A 166 -17.46 13.25 -16.53
CA THR A 166 -18.58 14.17 -16.28
C THR A 166 -19.94 13.47 -16.20
N ASP A 167 -20.01 12.14 -16.34
CA ASP A 167 -21.21 11.36 -16.06
C ASP A 167 -21.45 11.22 -14.56
N HIS A 168 -21.94 12.30 -13.95
CA HIS A 168 -22.10 12.39 -12.50
C HIS A 168 -22.99 11.30 -11.90
N PRO A 169 -24.19 10.97 -12.45
CA PRO A 169 -25.03 9.92 -11.87
C PRO A 169 -24.34 8.55 -11.84
N ARG A 170 -23.54 8.23 -12.86
CA ARG A 170 -22.79 6.97 -12.94
C ARG A 170 -21.42 7.01 -12.25
N TYR A 171 -21.12 8.06 -11.49
CA TYR A 171 -19.91 8.08 -10.69
C TYR A 171 -19.91 6.96 -9.62
N ALA A 172 -21.09 6.59 -9.13
CA ALA A 172 -21.28 5.45 -8.23
C ALA A 172 -20.84 4.09 -8.84
N ASP A 173 -20.79 3.98 -10.18
CA ASP A 173 -20.38 2.74 -10.86
C ASP A 173 -18.88 2.44 -10.71
N VAL A 174 -18.08 3.44 -10.31
CA VAL A 174 -16.62 3.35 -10.24
C VAL A 174 -16.04 3.70 -8.87
N ALA A 175 -16.84 4.29 -7.98
CA ALA A 175 -16.43 4.76 -6.66
C ALA A 175 -17.13 3.94 -5.57
N ASP A 176 -16.45 2.96 -4.99
CA ASP A 176 -17.01 2.04 -3.97
C ASP A 176 -17.54 2.75 -2.72
N ASN A 177 -17.08 3.97 -2.44
CA ASN A 177 -17.54 4.79 -1.33
C ASN A 177 -18.81 5.61 -1.65
N ILE A 178 -19.37 5.47 -2.85
CA ILE A 178 -20.54 6.22 -3.32
C ILE A 178 -21.60 5.23 -3.81
N SER A 179 -22.77 5.23 -3.18
CA SER A 179 -23.92 4.40 -3.57
C SER A 179 -24.81 5.07 -4.62
N LYS A 180 -24.84 6.41 -4.64
CA LYS A 180 -25.64 7.20 -5.59
C LYS A 180 -25.06 8.61 -5.72
N VAL A 181 -25.20 9.21 -6.89
CA VAL A 181 -25.00 10.64 -7.11
C VAL A 181 -26.23 11.24 -7.77
N GLU A 182 -26.67 12.39 -7.29
CA GLU A 182 -27.84 13.10 -7.80
C GLU A 182 -27.47 14.56 -8.06
N VAL A 183 -27.67 15.03 -9.30
CA VAL A 183 -27.54 16.45 -9.63
C VAL A 183 -28.80 17.15 -9.11
N VAL A 184 -28.63 18.04 -8.13
CA VAL A 184 -29.76 18.70 -7.46
C VAL A 184 -30.07 20.07 -8.04
N ALA A 185 -29.10 20.73 -8.67
CA ALA A 185 -29.29 22.02 -9.33
C ALA A 185 -28.20 22.32 -10.36
N GLY A 186 -28.56 23.05 -11.41
CA GLY A 186 -27.61 23.63 -12.38
C GLY A 186 -26.98 22.63 -13.36
N ASN A 187 -26.01 23.12 -14.12
CA ASN A 187 -25.14 22.37 -15.03
C ASN A 187 -23.81 23.13 -15.16
N GLY A 188 -22.69 22.42 -15.40
CA GLY A 188 -21.36 23.03 -15.50
C GLY A 188 -20.91 23.74 -14.21
N GLU A 189 -20.25 24.89 -14.34
CA GLU A 189 -19.83 25.70 -13.18
C GLU A 189 -21.04 26.16 -12.35
N GLY A 190 -20.94 26.03 -11.02
CA GLY A 190 -22.03 26.28 -10.08
C GLY A 190 -23.03 25.14 -9.93
N MET A 191 -22.95 24.07 -10.74
CA MET A 191 -23.78 22.88 -10.57
C MET A 191 -23.60 22.29 -9.18
N GLN A 192 -24.71 21.90 -8.55
CA GLN A 192 -24.71 21.21 -7.28
C GLN A 192 -25.10 19.75 -7.46
N ARG A 193 -24.37 18.86 -6.80
CA ARG A 193 -24.69 17.44 -6.73
C ARG A 193 -24.60 16.93 -5.30
N ARG A 194 -25.44 15.95 -4.98
CA ARG A 194 -25.43 15.23 -3.72
C ARG A 194 -24.89 13.83 -3.93
N CYS A 195 -23.88 13.47 -3.16
CA CYS A 195 -23.30 12.14 -3.14
C CYS A 195 -23.83 11.40 -1.91
N TYR A 196 -24.13 10.12 -2.07
CA TYR A 196 -24.59 9.25 -1.00
C TYR A 196 -23.57 8.15 -0.78
N GLY A 197 -23.24 7.86 0.48
CA GLY A 197 -22.41 6.73 0.85
C GLY A 197 -23.22 5.46 1.11
N PRO A 198 -22.55 4.32 1.30
CA PRO A 198 -23.20 3.02 1.46
C PRO A 198 -23.90 2.82 2.81
N LYS A 199 -23.63 3.65 3.83
CA LYS A 199 -24.25 3.56 5.17
C LYS A 199 -25.34 4.61 5.39
N GLY A 200 -25.81 5.24 4.32
CA GLY A 200 -26.82 6.30 4.35
C GLY A 200 -26.26 7.69 4.63
N GLU A 201 -24.95 7.84 4.76
CA GLU A 201 -24.30 9.15 4.79
C GLU A 201 -24.49 9.88 3.45
N ASN A 202 -24.46 11.21 3.47
CA ASN A 202 -24.52 12.00 2.24
C ASN A 202 -23.80 13.34 2.43
N TRP A 203 -23.42 13.97 1.33
CA TRP A 203 -22.81 15.30 1.33
C TRP A 203 -23.10 16.04 0.03
N LEU A 204 -23.10 17.37 0.11
CA LEU A 204 -23.33 18.25 -1.03
C LEU A 204 -22.00 18.74 -1.59
N GLU A 205 -21.94 18.88 -2.92
CA GLU A 205 -20.78 19.37 -3.65
C GLU A 205 -21.22 20.46 -4.63
N THR A 206 -20.39 21.48 -4.82
CA THR A 206 -20.59 22.50 -5.87
C THR A 206 -19.43 22.47 -6.84
N CYS A 207 -19.75 22.43 -8.14
CA CYS A 207 -18.78 22.55 -9.21
C CYS A 207 -18.22 23.98 -9.19
N ASP A 208 -16.92 24.14 -8.91
CA ASP A 208 -16.25 25.44 -8.82
C ASP A 208 -15.20 25.66 -9.92
N LEU A 209 -15.04 24.67 -10.79
CA LEU A 209 -14.24 24.73 -12.01
C LEU A 209 -14.96 23.90 -13.08
N PHE A 210 -15.13 24.46 -14.28
CA PHE A 210 -15.65 23.71 -15.42
C PHE A 210 -15.07 24.25 -16.73
N ASP A 211 -14.12 23.50 -17.29
CA ASP A 211 -13.53 23.71 -18.61
C ASP A 211 -13.87 22.50 -19.49
N GLU A 212 -14.85 22.69 -20.36
CA GLU A 212 -15.43 21.64 -21.21
C GLU A 212 -14.34 20.90 -22.01
N GLY A 213 -14.27 19.59 -21.80
CA GLY A 213 -13.30 18.71 -22.47
C GLY A 213 -11.91 18.68 -21.85
N HIS A 214 -11.67 19.43 -20.76
CA HIS A 214 -10.35 19.56 -20.14
C HIS A 214 -10.35 19.29 -18.64
N ALA A 215 -11.18 19.99 -17.86
CA ALA A 215 -11.14 19.88 -16.41
C ALA A 215 -12.47 20.26 -15.74
N PHE A 216 -12.76 19.63 -14.60
CA PHE A 216 -13.79 20.12 -13.69
C PHE A 216 -13.35 19.95 -12.24
N GLY A 217 -13.91 20.73 -11.33
CA GLY A 217 -13.59 20.69 -9.91
C GLY A 217 -14.81 20.87 -9.04
N PHE A 218 -14.78 20.25 -7.86
CA PHE A 218 -15.83 20.30 -6.87
C PHE A 218 -15.28 20.74 -5.51
N ARG A 219 -15.95 21.73 -4.91
CA ARG A 219 -15.86 22.04 -3.49
C ARG A 219 -16.93 21.26 -2.73
N ILE A 220 -16.50 20.45 -1.78
CA ILE A 220 -17.40 19.70 -0.89
C ILE A 220 -17.83 20.63 0.25
N HIS A 221 -19.12 20.62 0.59
CA HIS A 221 -19.69 21.46 1.66
C HIS A 221 -19.44 20.83 3.03
N THR A 222 -18.18 20.83 3.46
CA THR A 222 -17.72 20.26 4.74
C THR A 222 -18.19 21.02 5.99
N GLU A 223 -18.75 22.22 5.78
CA GLU A 223 -19.35 23.12 6.76
C GLU A 223 -20.76 22.70 7.19
N ALA A 224 -21.43 21.80 6.44
CA ALA A 224 -22.76 21.33 6.78
C ALA A 224 -22.75 20.51 8.08
N ASP A 225 -23.80 20.68 8.90
CA ASP A 225 -23.92 20.01 10.21
C ASP A 225 -23.99 18.48 10.09
N ASP A 226 -24.51 17.98 8.96
CA ASP A 226 -24.66 16.55 8.65
C ASP A 226 -23.47 15.96 7.89
N TYR A 227 -22.38 16.71 7.69
CA TYR A 227 -21.21 16.21 6.98
C TYR A 227 -20.50 15.08 7.77
N PRO A 228 -20.36 13.87 7.20
CA PRO A 228 -20.03 12.66 7.96
C PRO A 228 -18.53 12.50 8.26
N TYR A 229 -17.65 13.25 7.60
CA TYR A 229 -16.21 13.01 7.65
C TYR A 229 -15.44 14.05 8.49
N PRO A 230 -14.30 13.65 9.11
CA PRO A 230 -13.49 14.54 9.94
C PRO A 230 -12.58 15.46 9.10
N ILE A 231 -13.15 16.14 8.10
CA ILE A 231 -12.45 17.00 7.15
C ILE A 231 -13.09 18.39 7.18
N SER A 232 -12.28 19.44 7.31
CA SER A 232 -12.75 20.84 7.44
C SER A 232 -12.76 21.60 6.12
N LYS A 233 -11.99 21.14 5.13
CA LYS A 233 -12.00 21.62 3.75
C LYS A 233 -11.68 20.44 2.85
N LEU A 234 -12.45 20.26 1.80
CA LEU A 234 -12.22 19.22 0.79
C LEU A 234 -12.52 19.79 -0.59
N HIS A 235 -11.56 19.66 -1.48
CA HIS A 235 -11.64 20.05 -2.88
C HIS A 235 -11.12 18.91 -3.75
N GLY A 236 -11.83 18.61 -4.82
CA GLY A 236 -11.41 17.64 -5.83
C GLY A 236 -11.38 18.30 -7.20
N ALA A 237 -10.33 18.04 -7.98
CA ALA A 237 -10.20 18.48 -9.35
C ALA A 237 -9.87 17.30 -10.24
N TRP A 238 -10.52 17.24 -11.39
CA TRP A 238 -10.39 16.22 -12.40
C TRP A 238 -9.95 16.87 -13.69
N SER A 239 -8.97 16.29 -14.38
CA SER A 239 -8.51 16.80 -15.66
C SER A 239 -8.16 15.67 -16.64
N VAL A 240 -8.20 15.98 -17.93
CA VAL A 240 -7.82 15.08 -19.01
C VAL A 240 -6.92 15.78 -20.02
N VAL A 241 -5.84 15.11 -20.41
CA VAL A 241 -4.89 15.57 -21.43
C VAL A 241 -4.77 14.50 -22.51
N PRO A 242 -4.95 14.85 -23.80
CA PRO A 242 -4.78 13.88 -24.89
C PRO A 242 -3.33 13.41 -24.98
N GLN A 243 -3.13 12.17 -25.41
CA GLN A 243 -1.83 11.55 -25.70
C GLN A 243 -1.83 11.01 -27.13
N GLU A 244 -0.67 10.62 -27.65
CA GLU A 244 -0.55 10.06 -29.01
C GLU A 244 -1.48 8.85 -29.21
N ASN A 245 -1.55 7.95 -28.23
CA ASN A 245 -2.38 6.75 -28.23
C ASN A 245 -3.36 6.74 -27.03
N GLY A 246 -4.29 7.70 -27.01
CA GLY A 246 -5.36 7.77 -26.00
C GLY A 246 -5.36 9.06 -25.20
N SER A 247 -5.52 8.96 -23.88
CA SER A 247 -5.58 10.13 -22.98
C SER A 247 -5.10 9.79 -21.58
N THR A 248 -4.59 10.79 -20.87
CA THR A 248 -4.26 10.68 -19.45
C THR A 248 -5.24 11.52 -18.65
N PHE A 249 -5.95 10.88 -17.73
CA PHE A 249 -6.75 11.61 -16.75
C PHE A 249 -6.01 11.72 -15.42
N THR A 250 -6.34 12.75 -14.67
CA THR A 250 -5.77 13.06 -13.36
C THR A 250 -6.87 13.43 -12.39
N ILE A 251 -6.77 12.93 -11.16
CA ILE A 251 -7.57 13.34 -10.01
C ILE A 251 -6.61 13.98 -9.01
N ASP A 252 -6.87 15.23 -8.65
CA ASP A 252 -6.19 15.97 -7.59
C ASP A 252 -7.20 16.21 -6.47
N ILE A 253 -6.86 15.83 -5.24
CA ILE A 253 -7.67 16.03 -4.05
C ILE A 253 -6.85 16.82 -3.03
N GLU A 254 -7.42 17.92 -2.56
CA GLU A 254 -6.91 18.70 -1.45
C GLU A 254 -7.85 18.54 -0.24
N ALA A 255 -7.31 18.07 0.88
CA ALA A 255 -8.07 17.89 2.11
C ALA A 255 -7.36 18.50 3.33
N THR A 256 -8.11 19.18 4.19
CA THR A 256 -7.65 19.66 5.50
C THR A 256 -8.35 18.87 6.60
N PRO A 257 -7.66 18.06 7.41
CA PRO A 257 -8.28 17.30 8.50
C PRO A 257 -8.79 18.20 9.65
N LYS A 258 -9.90 17.81 10.28
CA LYS A 258 -10.40 18.41 11.55
C LYS A 258 -9.52 17.97 12.74
N GLY A 259 -9.59 18.71 13.84
CA GLY A 259 -8.95 18.35 15.12
C GLY A 259 -7.65 19.09 15.45
N ASN A 260 -7.04 18.72 16.58
CA ASN A 260 -5.79 19.28 17.09
C ASN A 260 -4.55 18.67 16.38
N LEU A 261 -3.36 19.20 16.64
CA LEU A 261 -2.13 18.81 15.94
C LEU A 261 -1.82 17.31 16.02
N LEU A 262 -2.09 16.68 17.17
CA LEU A 262 -1.85 15.25 17.37
C LEU A 262 -2.81 14.41 16.52
N MET A 263 -4.11 14.70 16.56
CA MET A 263 -5.11 14.01 15.74
C MET A 263 -4.84 14.18 14.25
N ARG A 264 -4.46 15.40 13.82
CA ARG A 264 -4.07 15.66 12.43
C ARG A 264 -2.88 14.81 12.02
N THR A 265 -1.87 14.68 12.87
CA THR A 265 -0.67 13.89 12.58
C THR A 265 -0.99 12.39 12.47
N LEU A 266 -1.74 11.84 13.42
CA LEU A 266 -2.18 10.44 13.39
C LEU A 266 -3.03 10.15 12.14
N PHE A 267 -3.98 11.03 11.84
CA PHE A 267 -4.82 10.92 10.64
C PHE A 267 -3.96 10.93 9.38
N LYS A 268 -3.01 11.87 9.24
CA LYS A 268 -2.13 11.94 8.05
C LYS A 268 -1.35 10.64 7.83
N THR A 269 -0.81 10.04 8.88
CA THR A 269 -0.03 8.80 8.77
C THR A 269 -0.91 7.62 8.36
N ALA A 270 -2.06 7.44 9.01
CA ALA A 270 -2.99 6.36 8.68
C ALA A 270 -3.62 6.55 7.28
N ALA A 271 -4.07 7.77 6.99
CA ALA A 271 -4.72 8.14 5.74
C ALA A 271 -3.80 7.95 4.53
N LYS A 272 -2.50 8.26 4.64
CA LYS A 272 -1.58 8.22 3.50
C LYS A 272 -1.60 6.87 2.76
N ARG A 273 -1.57 5.76 3.50
CA ARG A 273 -1.55 4.41 2.91
C ARG A 273 -2.91 4.02 2.33
N GLN A 274 -3.97 4.27 3.09
CA GLN A 274 -5.33 3.93 2.67
C GLN A 274 -5.80 4.77 1.48
N PHE A 275 -5.59 6.10 1.53
CA PHE A 275 -5.96 7.02 0.45
C PHE A 275 -5.25 6.68 -0.86
N LYS A 276 -3.96 6.32 -0.80
CA LYS A 276 -3.22 5.91 -1.99
C LYS A 276 -3.87 4.68 -2.66
N ALA A 277 -4.27 3.68 -1.86
CA ALA A 277 -4.95 2.49 -2.38
C ALA A 277 -6.32 2.82 -2.96
N VAL A 278 -7.14 3.57 -2.23
CA VAL A 278 -8.49 3.99 -2.67
C VAL A 278 -8.43 4.79 -3.97
N LEU A 279 -7.50 5.74 -4.09
CA LEU A 279 -7.34 6.52 -5.32
C LEU A 279 -6.87 5.68 -6.51
N ALA A 280 -5.99 4.71 -6.29
CA ALA A 280 -5.57 3.80 -7.34
C ALA A 280 -6.73 2.90 -7.78
N ASP A 281 -7.54 2.39 -6.85
CA ASP A 281 -8.73 1.58 -7.16
C ASP A 281 -9.78 2.38 -7.92
N LEU A 282 -10.05 3.62 -7.50
CA LEU A 282 -10.94 4.53 -8.21
C LEU A 282 -10.45 4.80 -9.63
N ALA A 283 -9.17 5.14 -9.79
CA ALA A 283 -8.58 5.37 -11.11
C ALA A 283 -8.60 4.11 -11.97
N ASP A 284 -8.41 2.93 -11.37
CA ASP A 284 -8.50 1.66 -12.08
C ASP A 284 -9.91 1.37 -12.59
N ALA A 285 -10.93 1.53 -11.73
CA ALA A 285 -12.32 1.33 -12.10
C ALA A 285 -12.78 2.32 -13.18
N TRP A 286 -12.36 3.59 -13.08
CA TRP A 286 -12.65 4.59 -14.10
C TRP A 286 -12.03 4.26 -15.44
N ALA A 287 -10.75 3.89 -15.44
CA ALA A 287 -10.06 3.52 -16.67
C ALA A 287 -10.71 2.32 -17.36
N ASP A 288 -11.05 1.29 -16.59
CA ASP A 288 -11.73 0.11 -17.14
C ASP A 288 -13.08 0.50 -17.78
N ARG A 289 -13.79 1.47 -17.20
CA ARG A 289 -15.03 2.02 -17.78
C ARG A 289 -14.74 2.83 -19.05
N MET A 290 -13.77 3.73 -19.04
CA MET A 290 -13.39 4.57 -20.19
C MET A 290 -13.01 3.71 -21.40
N GLU A 291 -12.20 2.68 -21.19
CA GLU A 291 -11.76 1.77 -22.24
C GLU A 291 -12.89 0.87 -22.74
N ARG A 292 -13.85 0.48 -21.89
CA ARG A 292 -15.06 -0.21 -22.34
C ARG A 292 -15.94 0.68 -23.21
N GLU A 293 -16.16 1.93 -22.81
CA GLU A 293 -16.96 2.88 -23.60
C GLU A 293 -16.28 3.28 -24.90
N ALA A 294 -14.94 3.27 -24.97
CA ALA A 294 -14.21 3.53 -26.21
C ALA A 294 -14.30 2.38 -27.23
N ARG A 295 -14.56 1.14 -26.77
CA ARG A 295 -14.70 -0.06 -27.61
C ARG A 295 -16.15 -0.34 -28.06
N ALA A 296 -17.13 0.33 -27.46
CA ALA A 296 -18.55 0.16 -27.74
C ALA A 296 -18.99 1.03 -28.93
#